data_AF-A0A954U9U4-F1
#
_entry.id   AF-A0A954U9U4-F1
#
_cell.length_a   1.000
_cell.length_b   1.000
_cell.length_c   1.000
_cell.angle_alpha   90.00
_cell.angle_beta   90.00
_cell.angle_gamma   90.00
#
_symmetry.space_group_name_H-M   'P 1'
#
loop_
_entity.id
_entity.type
_entity.pdbx_description
1 polymer ?
#
loop_
_entity_poly.entity_id
_entity_poly.type
_entity_poly.pdbx_seq_one_letter_code
_entity_poly.pdbx_strand_id
1 'polypeptide(L)'
;MQLNFRLITEDQPAERWQALFQQLWPHHRRWYLSESLRDRPTYLQCRRAMQTHMPELLPLYEQLCALAGGGDLESRFLSLYCPPAYLSACSQAVWQGSPPLLVRNYDYHASAFDAVLLRSRWLGRRVLGMSDCITGLLDGINDSGLAVTLTFGGRRVVGVGFGVPLILRYVLETCSTVREAALVLARIPCHMAYNVTLLDAAGDWATVYLGPDRKAYVSKAVVATNHQERVEWATHALATASVER
;
A
#
# COMPACT_ATOMS: atom_id res chain seq x y z
N MET A 1 -20.62 14.53 5.22
CA MET A 1 -20.53 13.10 4.81
C MET A 1 -20.16 12.29 6.04
N GLN A 2 -20.91 11.23 6.35
CA GLN A 2 -20.63 10.35 7.50
C GLN A 2 -19.80 9.15 7.01
N LEU A 3 -18.59 8.97 7.54
CA LEU A 3 -17.75 7.79 7.28
C LEU A 3 -18.08 6.71 8.30
N ASN A 4 -18.46 5.52 7.83
CA ASN A 4 -18.73 4.37 8.69
C ASN A 4 -17.62 3.35 8.53
N PHE A 5 -16.81 3.19 9.57
CA PHE A 5 -15.77 2.18 9.61
C PHE A 5 -16.37 0.79 9.69
N ARG A 6 -15.79 -0.15 8.95
CA ARG A 6 -16.25 -1.55 8.92
C ARG A 6 -15.07 -2.48 9.08
N LEU A 7 -15.26 -3.55 9.84
CA LEU A 7 -14.35 -4.67 9.88
C LEU A 7 -14.83 -5.73 8.90
N ILE A 8 -14.00 -6.08 7.92
CA ILE A 8 -14.17 -7.28 7.10
C ILE A 8 -13.21 -8.34 7.62
N THR A 9 -13.73 -9.54 7.79
CA THR A 9 -12.97 -10.70 8.22
C THR A 9 -13.33 -11.86 7.31
N GLU A 10 -12.34 -12.32 6.53
CA GLU A 10 -12.45 -13.51 5.68
C GLU A 10 -11.07 -14.17 5.51
N ASP A 11 -10.96 -15.46 5.87
CA ASP A 11 -9.71 -16.20 5.74
C ASP A 11 -9.37 -16.53 4.29
N GLN A 12 -10.35 -16.47 3.38
CA GLN A 12 -10.21 -16.56 1.94
C GLN A 12 -11.09 -15.49 1.29
N PRO A 13 -10.70 -14.89 0.15
CA PRO A 13 -11.59 -13.98 -0.55
C PRO A 13 -12.92 -14.66 -0.88
N ALA A 14 -14.02 -14.08 -0.43
CA ALA A 14 -15.36 -14.65 -0.61
C ALA A 14 -16.42 -13.54 -0.72
N GLU A 15 -17.63 -13.81 -0.21
CA GLU A 15 -18.83 -12.99 -0.42
C GLU A 15 -18.73 -11.60 0.21
N ARG A 16 -18.08 -11.43 1.38
CA ARG A 16 -17.97 -10.11 2.02
C ARG A 16 -17.02 -9.22 1.25
N TRP A 17 -15.90 -9.77 0.80
CA TRP A 17 -15.00 -9.04 -0.09
C TRP A 17 -15.68 -8.70 -1.41
N GLN A 18 -16.42 -9.63 -2.01
CA GLN A 18 -17.14 -9.39 -3.27
C GLN A 18 -18.19 -8.28 -3.12
N ALA A 19 -18.97 -8.29 -2.03
CA ALA A 19 -19.94 -7.24 -1.73
C ALA A 19 -19.25 -5.87 -1.54
N LEU A 20 -18.10 -5.84 -0.85
CA LEU A 20 -17.29 -4.63 -0.73
C LEU A 20 -16.84 -4.13 -2.10
N PHE A 21 -16.32 -5.03 -2.94
CA PHE A 21 -15.85 -4.70 -4.27
C PHE A 21 -16.96 -4.05 -5.09
N GLN A 22 -18.14 -4.68 -5.15
CA GLN A 22 -19.30 -4.15 -5.88
C GLN A 22 -19.72 -2.76 -5.37
N GLN A 23 -19.65 -2.53 -4.06
CA GLN A 23 -19.99 -1.24 -3.46
C GLN A 23 -18.98 -0.14 -3.83
N LEU A 24 -17.69 -0.42 -3.76
CA LEU A 24 -16.63 0.57 -3.92
C LEU A 24 -16.17 0.74 -5.38
N TRP A 25 -16.39 -0.27 -6.22
CA TRP A 25 -15.91 -0.29 -7.60
C TRP A 25 -16.35 0.93 -8.43
N PRO A 26 -17.60 1.43 -8.38
CA PRO A 26 -17.97 2.62 -9.14
C PRO A 26 -17.13 3.86 -8.81
N HIS A 27 -16.67 4.00 -7.56
CA HIS A 27 -15.78 5.10 -7.15
C HIS A 27 -14.36 4.86 -7.68
N HIS A 28 -13.80 3.69 -7.40
CA HIS A 28 -12.46 3.31 -7.83
C HIS A 28 -12.31 3.29 -9.35
N ARG A 29 -13.35 2.90 -10.10
CA ARG A 29 -13.38 2.95 -11.56
C ARG A 29 -13.23 4.39 -12.07
N ARG A 30 -13.90 5.37 -11.44
CA ARG A 30 -13.75 6.79 -11.83
C ARG A 30 -12.33 7.29 -11.57
N TRP A 31 -11.76 6.92 -10.42
CA TRP A 31 -10.37 7.25 -10.10
C TRP A 31 -9.40 6.59 -11.08
N TYR A 32 -9.52 5.28 -11.30
CA TYR A 32 -8.64 4.50 -12.18
C TYR A 32 -8.65 4.99 -13.63
N LEU A 33 -9.77 5.58 -14.07
CA LEU A 33 -9.95 6.16 -15.41
C LEU A 33 -9.79 7.70 -15.45
N SER A 34 -9.35 8.34 -14.35
CA SER A 34 -9.30 9.81 -14.24
C SER A 34 -8.30 10.49 -15.18
N GLU A 35 -7.26 9.76 -15.58
CA GLU A 35 -6.33 10.17 -16.64
C GLU A 35 -6.88 9.69 -18.00
N SER A 36 -6.54 8.48 -18.43
CA SER A 36 -7.10 7.84 -19.62
C SER A 36 -7.00 6.32 -19.53
N LEU A 37 -7.93 5.61 -20.18
CA LEU A 37 -7.84 4.15 -20.36
C LEU A 37 -6.59 3.75 -21.15
N ARG A 38 -6.15 4.57 -22.11
CA ARG A 38 -4.96 4.29 -22.94
C ARG A 38 -3.66 4.37 -22.14
N ASP A 39 -3.66 5.13 -21.05
CA ASP A 39 -2.51 5.27 -20.16
C ASP A 39 -2.45 4.12 -19.13
N ARG A 40 -3.49 3.27 -19.06
CA ARG A 40 -3.49 2.09 -18.19
C ARG A 40 -2.85 0.89 -18.89
N PRO A 41 -2.06 0.08 -18.18
CA PRO A 41 -1.53 -1.16 -18.73
C PRO A 41 -2.67 -2.12 -19.11
N THR A 42 -2.39 -2.96 -20.09
CA THR A 42 -3.26 -4.08 -20.46
C THR A 42 -3.28 -5.14 -19.36
N TYR A 43 -4.34 -5.95 -19.30
CA TYR A 43 -4.42 -7.10 -18.40
C TYR A 43 -3.17 -8.01 -18.47
N LEU A 44 -2.68 -8.28 -19.68
CA LEU A 44 -1.49 -9.11 -19.87
C LEU A 44 -0.22 -8.47 -19.31
N GLN A 45 -0.06 -7.14 -19.45
CA GLN A 45 1.06 -6.42 -18.83
C GLN A 45 0.97 -6.47 -17.30
N CYS A 46 -0.22 -6.22 -16.74
CA CYS A 46 -0.48 -6.34 -15.31
C CYS A 46 -0.12 -7.74 -14.77
N ARG A 47 -0.63 -8.79 -15.41
CA ARG A 47 -0.38 -10.17 -15.00
C ARG A 47 1.09 -10.56 -15.09
N ARG A 48 1.79 -10.16 -16.16
CA ARG A 48 3.24 -10.40 -16.32
C ARG A 48 4.06 -9.68 -15.26
N ALA A 49 3.71 -8.44 -14.93
CA ALA A 49 4.37 -7.68 -13.88
C ALA A 49 4.19 -8.39 -12.52
N MET A 50 2.96 -8.81 -12.20
CA MET A 50 2.66 -9.59 -10.99
C MET A 50 3.48 -10.87 -10.92
N GLN A 51 3.48 -11.66 -12.00
CA GLN A 51 4.26 -12.90 -12.10
C GLN A 51 5.77 -12.67 -11.90
N THR A 52 6.29 -11.54 -12.36
CA THR A 52 7.73 -11.22 -12.27
C THR A 52 8.13 -10.75 -10.88
N HIS A 53 7.31 -9.90 -10.24
CA HIS A 53 7.72 -9.18 -9.03
C HIS A 53 7.09 -9.71 -7.74
N MET A 54 5.91 -10.31 -7.83
CA MET A 54 5.11 -10.82 -6.71
C MET A 54 4.43 -12.17 -7.07
N PRO A 55 5.18 -13.20 -7.51
CA PRO A 55 4.60 -14.45 -8.00
C PRO A 55 3.73 -15.17 -6.96
N GLU A 56 4.04 -15.05 -5.67
CA GLU A 56 3.29 -15.65 -4.57
C GLU A 56 1.89 -15.03 -4.42
N LEU A 57 1.71 -13.77 -4.86
CA LEU A 57 0.41 -13.07 -4.84
C LEU A 57 -0.45 -13.37 -6.07
N LEU A 58 0.13 -13.94 -7.13
CA LEU A 58 -0.55 -14.15 -8.40
C LEU A 58 -1.80 -15.04 -8.28
N PRO A 59 -1.79 -16.19 -7.56
CA PRO A 59 -3.01 -17.01 -7.38
C PRO A 59 -4.14 -16.24 -6.69
N LEU A 60 -3.80 -15.45 -5.66
CA LEU A 60 -4.75 -14.60 -4.96
C LEU A 60 -5.34 -13.53 -5.88
N TYR A 61 -4.49 -12.88 -6.68
CA TYR A 61 -4.94 -11.92 -7.70
C TYR A 61 -5.92 -12.56 -8.69
N GLU A 62 -5.63 -13.76 -9.19
CA GLU A 62 -6.52 -14.48 -10.12
C GLU A 62 -7.86 -14.82 -9.48
N GLN A 63 -7.88 -15.25 -8.20
CA GLN A 63 -9.11 -15.48 -7.43
C GLN A 63 -9.93 -14.20 -7.25
N LEU A 64 -9.29 -13.09 -6.89
CA LEU A 64 -9.95 -11.79 -6.71
C LEU A 64 -10.53 -11.27 -8.03
N CYS A 65 -9.82 -11.46 -9.15
CA CYS A 65 -10.32 -11.13 -10.48
C CYS A 65 -11.58 -11.93 -10.83
N ALA A 66 -11.58 -13.24 -10.55
CA ALA A 66 -12.74 -14.09 -10.76
C ALA A 66 -13.94 -13.65 -9.91
N LEU A 67 -13.71 -13.35 -8.62
CA LEU A 67 -14.75 -12.85 -7.71
C LEU A 67 -15.30 -11.47 -8.11
N ALA A 68 -14.45 -10.60 -8.67
CA ALA A 68 -14.87 -9.32 -9.22
C ALA A 68 -15.71 -9.44 -10.51
N GLY A 69 -15.90 -10.66 -11.03
CA GLY A 69 -16.69 -10.96 -12.23
C GLY A 69 -15.85 -11.22 -13.48
N GLY A 70 -14.53 -11.28 -13.38
CA GLY A 70 -13.63 -11.60 -14.49
C GLY A 70 -13.48 -10.50 -15.56
N GLY A 71 -13.90 -9.28 -15.25
CA GLY A 71 -13.81 -8.15 -16.17
C GLY A 71 -12.37 -7.68 -16.41
N ASP A 72 -12.08 -7.22 -17.62
CA ASP A 72 -10.74 -6.77 -18.03
C ASP A 72 -10.28 -5.53 -17.24
N LEU A 73 -11.17 -4.56 -17.02
CA LEU A 73 -10.81 -3.32 -16.33
C LEU A 73 -10.62 -3.54 -14.82
N GLU A 74 -11.52 -4.31 -14.21
CA GLU A 74 -11.48 -4.74 -12.81
C GLU A 74 -10.16 -5.46 -12.53
N SER A 75 -9.77 -6.39 -13.40
CA SER A 75 -8.52 -7.14 -13.27
C SER A 75 -7.30 -6.22 -13.36
N ARG A 76 -7.28 -5.28 -14.32
CA ARG A 76 -6.19 -4.28 -14.41
C ARG A 76 -6.09 -3.42 -13.15
N PHE A 77 -7.23 -2.96 -12.62
CA PHE A 77 -7.28 -2.20 -11.36
C PHE A 77 -6.73 -3.02 -10.19
N LEU A 78 -7.17 -4.27 -10.01
CA LEU A 78 -6.77 -5.14 -8.90
C LEU A 78 -5.27 -5.46 -8.89
N SER A 79 -4.60 -5.36 -10.05
CA SER A 79 -3.14 -5.53 -10.13
C SER A 79 -2.36 -4.36 -9.53
N LEU A 80 -3.01 -3.18 -9.39
CA LEU A 80 -2.40 -1.91 -9.04
C LEU A 80 -1.05 -1.66 -9.73
N TYR A 81 -0.90 -2.14 -10.97
CA TYR A 81 0.27 -1.87 -11.77
C TYR A 81 0.02 -0.59 -12.57
N CYS A 82 0.91 0.39 -12.40
CA CYS A 82 0.78 1.74 -12.94
C CYS A 82 -0.60 2.38 -12.71
N PRO A 83 -1.08 2.49 -11.46
CA PRO A 83 -2.33 3.19 -11.17
C PRO A 83 -2.15 4.72 -11.33
N PRO A 84 -3.24 5.51 -11.40
CA PRO A 84 -3.15 6.97 -11.40
C PRO A 84 -2.42 7.48 -10.16
N ALA A 85 -1.77 8.64 -10.26
CA ALA A 85 -1.11 9.22 -9.10
C ALA A 85 -2.11 9.65 -8.02
N TYR A 86 -1.72 9.48 -6.76
CA TYR A 86 -2.51 9.92 -5.61
C TYR A 86 -1.59 10.52 -4.56
N LEU A 87 -2.03 11.61 -3.94
CA LEU A 87 -1.30 12.32 -2.90
C LEU A 87 -2.09 12.24 -1.61
N SER A 88 -1.43 11.79 -0.56
CA SER A 88 -1.91 11.88 0.81
C SER A 88 -0.80 12.39 1.70
N ALA A 89 -1.20 13.05 2.79
CA ALA A 89 -0.26 13.47 3.82
C ALA A 89 -0.37 12.52 5.00
N CYS A 90 0.74 12.15 5.60
CA CYS A 90 0.75 11.36 6.81
C CYS A 90 2.06 11.55 7.59
N SER A 91 2.06 11.11 8.83
CA SER A 91 3.24 11.00 9.68
C SER A 91 3.27 9.61 10.30
N GLN A 92 4.48 9.11 10.51
CA GLN A 92 4.74 7.83 11.14
C GLN A 92 5.93 7.99 12.09
N ALA A 93 5.86 7.31 13.23
CA ALA A 93 6.88 7.35 14.26
C ALA A 93 7.09 5.95 14.88
N VAL A 94 8.36 5.60 15.09
CA VAL A 94 8.78 4.43 15.85
C VAL A 94 9.19 4.89 17.24
N TRP A 95 8.54 4.36 18.27
CA TRP A 95 9.02 4.44 19.64
C TRP A 95 9.78 3.16 19.98
N GLN A 96 11.05 3.32 20.32
CA GLN A 96 12.00 2.24 20.62
C GLN A 96 11.92 1.74 22.08
N GLY A 97 10.82 2.06 22.78
CA GLY A 97 10.59 1.57 24.15
C GLY A 97 10.36 0.07 24.21
N SER A 98 10.08 -0.43 25.42
CA SER A 98 9.67 -1.82 25.65
C SER A 98 8.26 -1.84 26.25
N PRO A 99 7.22 -2.27 25.51
CA PRO A 99 7.28 -2.77 24.14
C PRO A 99 7.49 -1.65 23.10
N PRO A 100 8.09 -1.97 21.93
CA PRO A 100 8.23 -0.99 20.86
C PRO A 100 6.86 -0.69 20.23
N LEU A 101 6.69 0.53 19.73
CA LEU A 101 5.44 0.94 19.06
C LEU A 101 5.73 1.58 17.70
N LEU A 102 4.89 1.26 16.73
CA LEU A 102 4.81 1.97 15.45
C LEU A 102 3.48 2.72 15.42
N VAL A 103 3.53 4.04 15.36
CA VAL A 103 2.37 4.93 15.37
C VAL A 103 2.29 5.68 14.06
N ARG A 104 1.08 5.89 13.56
CA ARG A 104 0.81 6.61 12.32
C ARG A 104 -0.47 7.43 12.41
N ASN A 105 -0.48 8.60 11.77
CA ASN A 105 -1.70 9.31 11.40
C ASN A 105 -1.88 9.33 9.88
N TYR A 106 -3.12 9.47 9.40
CA TYR A 106 -3.44 9.57 7.98
C TYR A 106 -4.28 10.83 7.71
N ASP A 107 -3.76 11.73 6.88
CA ASP A 107 -4.40 12.98 6.49
C ASP A 107 -4.94 12.80 5.07
N TYR A 108 -6.22 12.46 4.99
CA TYR A 108 -6.84 11.97 3.75
C TYR A 108 -8.23 12.53 3.55
N HIS A 109 -8.59 12.81 2.30
CA HIS A 109 -9.94 13.29 2.01
C HIS A 109 -10.93 12.17 2.26
N ALA A 110 -11.92 12.44 3.13
CA ALA A 110 -12.88 11.43 3.58
C ALA A 110 -13.59 10.71 2.42
N SER A 111 -13.80 11.38 1.28
CA SER A 111 -14.51 10.78 0.12
C SER A 111 -13.68 9.80 -0.70
N ALA A 112 -12.36 9.74 -0.48
CA ALA A 112 -11.45 8.84 -1.17
C ALA A 112 -11.10 7.60 -0.30
N PHE A 113 -11.60 7.55 0.93
CA PHE A 113 -11.27 6.54 1.93
C PHE A 113 -12.25 5.38 1.94
N ASP A 114 -11.72 4.15 1.83
CA ASP A 114 -12.54 2.94 1.89
C ASP A 114 -13.18 2.73 3.27
N ALA A 115 -12.54 3.21 4.35
CA ALA A 115 -12.96 3.02 5.75
C ALA A 115 -13.18 1.55 6.14
N VAL A 116 -12.33 0.67 5.64
CA VAL A 116 -12.39 -0.77 5.91
C VAL A 116 -11.13 -1.23 6.63
N LEU A 117 -11.31 -1.76 7.84
CA LEU A 117 -10.30 -2.59 8.48
C LEU A 117 -10.46 -4.01 7.94
N LEU A 118 -9.43 -4.59 7.35
CA LEU A 118 -9.47 -5.90 6.72
C LEU A 118 -8.59 -6.89 7.48
N ARG A 119 -9.21 -7.95 7.99
CA ARG A 119 -8.55 -9.12 8.57
C ARG A 119 -8.64 -10.30 7.62
N SER A 120 -7.51 -10.74 7.08
CA SER A 120 -7.43 -11.81 6.09
C SER A 120 -6.51 -12.95 6.51
N ARG A 121 -6.64 -14.10 5.83
CA ARG A 121 -5.67 -15.21 5.86
C ARG A 121 -5.34 -15.71 4.45
N TRP A 122 -5.27 -14.80 3.49
CA TRP A 122 -5.40 -15.11 2.07
C TRP A 122 -4.24 -15.91 1.48
N LEU A 123 -2.99 -15.68 1.95
CA LEU A 123 -1.84 -16.54 1.62
C LEU A 123 -1.41 -17.43 2.78
N GLY A 124 -2.34 -17.81 3.65
CA GLY A 124 -2.08 -18.72 4.78
C GLY A 124 -1.55 -18.04 6.04
N ARG A 125 -1.14 -16.78 5.95
CA ARG A 125 -0.74 -15.90 7.06
C ARG A 125 -1.88 -14.97 7.47
N ARG A 126 -2.10 -14.73 8.76
CA ARG A 126 -3.07 -13.71 9.19
C ARG A 126 -2.49 -12.31 9.03
N VAL A 127 -3.26 -11.44 8.39
CA VAL A 127 -2.93 -10.02 8.20
C VAL A 127 -4.10 -9.16 8.64
N LEU A 128 -3.83 -8.09 9.37
CA LEU A 128 -4.80 -7.05 9.75
C LEU A 128 -4.27 -5.70 9.27
N GLY A 129 -5.08 -4.92 8.56
CA GLY A 129 -4.66 -3.59 8.13
C GLY A 129 -5.80 -2.73 7.61
N MET A 130 -5.55 -1.42 7.52
CA MET A 130 -6.49 -0.52 6.88
C MET A 130 -6.44 -0.73 5.36
N SER A 131 -7.57 -1.13 4.78
CA SER A 131 -7.69 -1.39 3.35
C SER A 131 -7.67 -0.10 2.55
N ASP A 132 -7.07 -0.16 1.38
CA ASP A 132 -7.19 0.85 0.34
C ASP A 132 -7.11 0.19 -1.04
N CYS A 133 -7.76 0.81 -2.02
CA CYS A 133 -8.00 0.21 -3.33
C CYS A 133 -8.63 -1.20 -3.20
N ILE A 134 -9.53 -1.39 -2.23
CA ILE A 134 -10.32 -2.60 -1.95
C ILE A 134 -9.49 -3.79 -1.42
N THR A 135 -8.30 -4.06 -1.96
CA THR A 135 -7.44 -5.22 -1.63
C THR A 135 -6.09 -4.83 -1.07
N GLY A 136 -5.58 -3.65 -1.39
CA GLY A 136 -4.31 -3.14 -0.86
C GLY A 136 -4.42 -2.74 0.61
N LEU A 137 -3.29 -2.38 1.21
CA LEU A 137 -3.20 -1.95 2.60
C LEU A 137 -2.45 -0.62 2.70
N LEU A 138 -3.00 0.34 3.45
CA LEU A 138 -2.28 1.56 3.81
C LEU A 138 -1.25 1.31 4.91
N ASP A 139 -1.59 0.42 5.83
CA ASP A 139 -0.79 -0.06 6.95
C ASP A 139 -1.30 -1.43 7.38
N GLY A 140 -0.58 -2.07 8.29
CA GLY A 140 -1.07 -3.27 8.94
C GLY A 140 -0.02 -3.98 9.77
N ILE A 141 -0.43 -5.11 10.31
CA ILE A 141 0.39 -6.04 11.08
C ILE A 141 0.03 -7.48 10.68
N ASN A 142 1.02 -8.37 10.68
CA ASN A 142 0.79 -9.79 10.47
C ASN A 142 1.04 -10.64 11.73
N ASP A 143 0.70 -11.92 11.67
CA ASP A 143 0.83 -12.86 12.80
C ASP A 143 2.27 -13.21 13.22
N SER A 144 3.30 -12.81 12.47
CA SER A 144 4.69 -12.82 12.94
C SER A 144 5.05 -11.58 13.76
N GLY A 145 4.15 -10.59 13.83
CA GLY A 145 4.38 -9.32 14.51
C GLY A 145 5.15 -8.30 13.67
N LEU A 146 5.24 -8.49 12.35
CA LEU A 146 5.72 -7.45 11.43
C LEU A 146 4.62 -6.43 11.19
N ALA A 147 4.86 -5.18 11.59
CA ALA A 147 4.03 -4.01 11.33
C ALA A 147 4.63 -3.13 10.23
N VAL A 148 3.77 -2.56 9.40
CA VAL A 148 4.17 -1.70 8.27
C VAL A 148 3.25 -0.48 8.18
N THR A 149 3.83 0.68 7.96
CA THR A 149 3.13 1.94 7.66
C THR A 149 3.77 2.64 6.46
N LEU A 150 3.07 3.62 5.88
CA LEU A 150 3.64 4.42 4.79
C LEU A 150 3.35 5.92 4.92
N THR A 151 4.14 6.73 4.25
CA THR A 151 3.84 8.13 3.96
C THR A 151 4.27 8.46 2.53
N PHE A 152 3.79 9.59 2.01
CA PHE A 152 4.24 10.08 0.71
C PHE A 152 5.73 10.49 0.74
N GLY A 153 6.51 10.16 -0.29
CA GLY A 153 7.95 10.43 -0.32
C GLY A 153 8.34 11.87 -0.67
N GLY A 154 7.37 12.77 -0.87
CA GLY A 154 7.62 14.20 -1.10
C GLY A 154 8.14 14.54 -2.49
N ARG A 155 7.92 13.67 -3.49
CA ARG A 155 8.40 13.88 -4.86
C ARG A 155 7.29 13.61 -5.86
N ARG A 156 7.14 14.49 -6.85
CA ARG A 156 6.09 14.46 -7.89
C ARG A 156 6.32 13.38 -8.97
N VAL A 157 7.39 12.61 -8.86
CA VAL A 157 7.76 11.62 -9.87
C VAL A 157 6.72 10.49 -9.90
N VAL A 158 6.28 10.16 -11.11
CA VAL A 158 5.41 9.01 -11.40
C VAL A 158 6.11 8.19 -12.47
N GLY A 159 6.16 6.88 -12.30
CA GLY A 159 6.82 5.98 -13.24
C GLY A 159 6.20 4.59 -13.28
N VAL A 160 6.90 3.66 -13.91
CA VAL A 160 6.41 2.28 -14.09
C VAL A 160 6.64 1.49 -12.81
N GLY A 161 5.56 0.99 -12.19
CA GLY A 161 5.65 0.21 -10.97
C GLY A 161 4.28 -0.04 -10.33
N PHE A 162 4.27 -0.61 -9.13
CA PHE A 162 3.06 -0.91 -8.39
C PHE A 162 2.62 0.24 -7.48
N GLY A 163 1.31 0.30 -7.23
CA GLY A 163 0.71 1.02 -6.11
C GLY A 163 1.23 0.48 -4.80
N VAL A 164 1.69 1.37 -3.92
CA VAL A 164 2.24 0.96 -2.60
C VAL A 164 1.24 0.15 -1.76
N PRO A 165 -0.11 0.32 -1.84
CA PRO A 165 -1.03 -0.54 -1.12
C PRO A 165 -0.89 -2.03 -1.44
N LEU A 166 -0.62 -2.38 -2.70
CA LEU A 166 -0.40 -3.77 -3.08
C LEU A 166 0.97 -4.28 -2.61
N ILE A 167 2.00 -3.42 -2.68
CA ILE A 167 3.33 -3.75 -2.18
C ILE A 167 3.27 -4.06 -0.68
N LEU A 168 2.55 -3.25 0.09
CA LEU A 168 2.38 -3.41 1.53
C LEU A 168 1.62 -4.69 1.87
N ARG A 169 0.53 -4.98 1.15
CA ARG A 169 -0.15 -6.28 1.22
C ARG A 169 0.84 -7.41 1.00
N TYR A 170 1.61 -7.38 -0.08
CA TYR A 170 2.56 -8.45 -0.39
C TYR A 170 3.61 -8.64 0.70
N VAL A 171 4.20 -7.56 1.22
CA VAL A 171 5.14 -7.60 2.36
C VAL A 171 4.49 -8.26 3.57
N LEU A 172 3.30 -7.83 3.96
CA LEU A 172 2.60 -8.37 5.12
C LEU A 172 2.18 -9.83 4.95
N GLU A 173 1.87 -10.28 3.73
CA GLU A 173 1.52 -11.68 3.46
C GLU A 173 2.76 -12.60 3.43
N THR A 174 3.93 -12.09 3.04
CA THR A 174 5.12 -12.94 2.72
C THR A 174 6.30 -12.81 3.68
N CYS A 175 6.43 -11.70 4.41
CA CYS A 175 7.59 -11.42 5.27
C CYS A 175 7.26 -11.60 6.76
N SER A 176 8.27 -11.94 7.56
CA SER A 176 8.17 -12.08 9.02
C SER A 176 9.01 -11.05 9.79
N THR A 177 10.04 -10.49 9.15
CA THR A 177 11.03 -9.60 9.78
C THR A 177 11.24 -8.32 8.99
N VAL A 178 11.78 -7.29 9.65
CA VAL A 178 12.17 -6.03 8.98
C VAL A 178 13.17 -6.27 7.86
N ARG A 179 14.12 -7.19 8.08
CA ARG A 179 15.15 -7.52 7.08
C ARG A 179 14.55 -8.11 5.81
N GLU A 180 13.65 -9.08 5.92
CA GLU A 180 12.96 -9.68 4.77
C GLU A 180 12.14 -8.64 4.02
N ALA A 181 11.36 -7.84 4.76
CA ALA A 181 10.53 -6.79 4.19
C ALA A 181 11.37 -5.74 3.44
N ALA A 182 12.49 -5.30 3.99
CA ALA A 182 13.38 -4.35 3.32
C ALA A 182 13.96 -4.89 2.00
N LEU A 183 14.30 -6.18 1.94
CA LEU A 183 14.77 -6.84 0.70
C LEU A 183 13.66 -6.90 -0.36
N VAL A 184 12.43 -7.20 0.04
CA VAL A 184 11.26 -7.21 -0.85
C VAL A 184 11.00 -5.80 -1.40
N LEU A 185 10.97 -4.79 -0.53
CA LEU A 185 10.75 -3.40 -0.90
C LEU A 185 11.84 -2.87 -1.85
N ALA A 186 13.09 -3.34 -1.72
CA ALA A 186 14.18 -2.95 -2.60
C ALA A 186 14.08 -3.57 -4.02
N ARG A 187 13.35 -4.67 -4.18
CA ARG A 187 13.21 -5.41 -5.44
C ARG A 187 11.98 -4.99 -6.24
N ILE A 188 10.87 -4.64 -5.58
CA ILE A 188 9.60 -4.38 -6.24
C ILE A 188 9.56 -2.92 -6.74
N PRO A 189 9.27 -2.68 -8.03
CA PRO A 189 9.14 -1.32 -8.55
C PRO A 189 7.89 -0.65 -7.99
N CYS A 190 8.00 0.59 -7.50
CA CYS A 190 6.88 1.41 -7.08
C CYS A 190 6.63 2.54 -8.09
N HIS A 191 5.37 2.91 -8.29
CA HIS A 191 5.04 3.93 -9.31
C HIS A 191 5.24 5.38 -8.84
N MET A 192 5.37 5.65 -7.54
CA MET A 192 5.63 6.98 -6.98
C MET A 192 6.67 6.93 -5.86
N ALA A 193 7.03 8.08 -5.31
CA ALA A 193 7.90 8.16 -4.13
C ALA A 193 7.12 7.88 -2.83
N TYR A 194 7.67 7.02 -1.98
CA TYR A 194 7.08 6.63 -0.68
C TYR A 194 8.15 6.53 0.40
N ASN A 195 7.70 6.64 1.65
CA ASN A 195 8.47 6.20 2.81
C ASN A 195 7.70 5.06 3.48
N VAL A 196 8.28 3.88 3.58
CA VAL A 196 7.66 2.72 4.22
C VAL A 196 8.40 2.43 5.53
N THR A 197 7.74 2.58 6.66
CA THR A 197 8.32 2.25 7.97
C THR A 197 7.89 0.87 8.41
N LEU A 198 8.87 0.09 8.87
CA LEU A 198 8.77 -1.29 9.30
C LEU A 198 9.12 -1.37 10.79
N LEU A 199 8.43 -2.23 11.53
CA LEU A 199 8.77 -2.63 12.89
C LEU A 199 8.41 -4.11 13.07
N ASP A 200 9.31 -4.93 13.60
CA ASP A 200 9.02 -6.34 13.88
C ASP A 200 8.97 -6.68 15.39
N ALA A 201 8.58 -7.91 15.69
CA ALA A 201 8.42 -8.40 17.07
C ALA A 201 9.73 -8.44 17.87
N ALA A 202 10.89 -8.44 17.20
CA ALA A 202 12.18 -8.35 17.87
C ALA A 202 12.57 -6.90 18.19
N GLY A 203 11.75 -5.92 17.77
CA GLY A 203 12.00 -4.50 17.94
C GLY A 203 12.97 -3.91 16.93
N ASP A 204 13.32 -4.64 15.84
CA ASP A 204 14.06 -4.02 14.74
C ASP A 204 13.10 -3.13 13.93
N TRP A 205 13.63 -2.03 13.40
CA TRP A 205 12.87 -1.08 12.58
C TRP A 205 13.70 -0.58 11.39
N ALA A 206 13.01 -0.15 10.35
CA ALA A 206 13.62 0.57 9.24
C ALA A 206 12.60 1.47 8.55
N THR A 207 13.05 2.60 8.01
CA THR A 207 12.27 3.38 7.06
C THR A 207 12.91 3.25 5.68
N VAL A 208 12.19 2.67 4.74
CA VAL A 208 12.64 2.45 3.37
C VAL A 208 12.08 3.54 2.47
N TYR A 209 12.97 4.32 1.85
CA TYR A 209 12.63 5.32 0.86
C TYR A 209 12.55 4.66 -0.52
N LEU A 210 11.38 4.76 -1.14
CA LEU A 210 11.10 4.18 -2.46
C LEU A 210 10.92 5.28 -3.50
N GLY A 211 11.18 4.97 -4.77
CA GLY A 211 10.80 5.82 -5.89
C GLY A 211 11.02 5.13 -7.23
N PRO A 212 10.25 5.47 -8.26
CA PRO A 212 10.38 4.89 -9.60
C PRO A 212 11.71 5.24 -10.31
N ASP A 213 12.37 6.30 -9.87
CA ASP A 213 13.54 6.94 -10.48
C ASP A 213 14.86 6.66 -9.74
N ARG A 214 14.80 5.93 -8.62
CA ARG A 214 15.99 5.64 -7.79
C ARG A 214 15.88 4.28 -7.11
N LYS A 215 17.03 3.68 -6.78
CA LYS A 215 17.05 2.48 -5.95
C LYS A 215 16.49 2.78 -4.58
N ALA A 216 15.84 1.79 -3.96
CA ALA A 216 15.39 1.90 -2.59
C ALA A 216 16.57 2.20 -1.65
N TYR A 217 16.33 3.05 -0.65
CA TYR A 217 17.30 3.38 0.38
C TYR A 217 16.74 3.00 1.75
N VAL A 218 17.50 2.22 2.52
CA VAL A 218 17.11 1.76 3.84
C VAL A 218 17.72 2.69 4.88
N SER A 219 16.87 3.41 5.60
CA SER A 219 17.22 4.32 6.68
C SER A 219 16.82 3.75 8.04
N LYS A 220 17.49 4.21 9.11
CA LYS A 220 17.09 3.98 10.51
C LYS A 220 16.32 5.16 11.10
N ALA A 221 15.79 6.06 10.26
CA ALA A 221 14.91 7.14 10.69
C ALA A 221 13.76 6.60 11.54
N VAL A 222 13.51 7.25 12.68
CA VAL A 222 12.43 6.89 13.60
C VAL A 222 11.16 7.68 13.32
N VAL A 223 11.25 8.78 12.56
CA VAL A 223 10.12 9.59 12.13
C VAL A 223 10.19 9.73 10.62
N ALA A 224 9.05 9.60 9.96
CA ALA A 224 8.90 9.98 8.57
C ALA A 224 7.56 10.68 8.37
N THR A 225 7.58 11.74 7.59
CA THR A 225 6.39 12.49 7.18
C THR A 225 6.34 12.47 5.66
N ASN A 226 6.15 13.59 4.98
CA ASN A 226 5.90 13.64 3.55
C ASN A 226 7.11 14.08 2.71
N HIS A 227 8.32 13.69 3.14
CA HIS A 227 9.59 13.87 2.43
C HIS A 227 10.53 12.68 2.72
N GLN A 228 11.53 12.49 1.88
CA GLN A 228 12.62 11.51 2.10
C GLN A 228 13.75 12.17 2.91
N GLU A 229 15.02 11.92 2.59
CA GLU A 229 16.16 12.49 3.34
C GLU A 229 16.16 14.03 3.41
N ARG A 230 15.64 14.67 2.36
CA ARG A 230 15.54 16.13 2.26
C ARG A 230 14.24 16.52 1.59
N VAL A 231 13.81 17.76 1.83
CA VAL A 231 12.67 18.34 1.14
C VAL A 231 13.04 18.59 -0.32
N GLU A 232 12.45 17.80 -1.22
CA GLU A 232 12.58 17.98 -2.68
C GLU A 232 11.34 18.69 -3.29
N TRP A 233 10.26 18.85 -2.51
CA TRP A 233 9.04 19.57 -2.93
C TRP A 233 8.58 20.55 -1.85
N ALA A 234 9.17 21.75 -1.87
CA ALA A 234 8.97 22.77 -0.83
C ALA A 234 7.50 23.15 -0.59
N THR A 235 6.72 23.40 -1.64
CA THR A 235 5.31 23.81 -1.49
C THR A 235 4.45 22.73 -0.83
N HIS A 236 4.73 21.44 -1.12
CA HIS A 236 4.05 20.33 -0.46
C HIS A 236 4.49 20.17 0.99
N ALA A 237 5.79 20.28 1.25
CA ALA A 237 6.33 20.20 2.61
C ALA A 237 5.74 21.29 3.52
N LEU A 238 5.58 22.51 3.01
CA LEU A 238 4.89 23.60 3.71
C LEU A 238 3.41 23.28 3.95
N ALA A 239 2.68 22.87 2.91
CA ALA A 239 1.24 22.58 3.01
C ALA A 239 0.91 21.43 3.98
N THR A 240 1.88 20.53 4.23
CA THR A 240 1.71 19.35 5.09
C THR A 240 2.49 19.42 6.41
N ALA A 241 3.10 20.57 6.71
CA ALA A 241 3.98 20.77 7.87
C ALA A 241 5.02 19.63 8.02
N SER A 242 5.66 19.25 6.91
CA SER A 242 6.42 18.01 6.84
C SER A 242 7.70 18.01 7.67
N VAL A 243 8.32 19.17 7.92
CA VAL A 243 9.61 19.26 8.65
C VAL A 243 9.40 19.55 10.14
N GLU A 244 8.29 20.17 10.51
CA GLU A 244 8.04 20.66 11.88
C GLU A 244 7.44 19.59 12.79
N ARG A 245 8.10 18.46 13.04
CA ARG A 245 7.65 17.47 14.06
C ARG A 245 8.80 16.72 14.72
#